data_AF-A0A822BR17-F1
#
_entry.id   AF-A0A822BR17-F1
#
_cell.length_a   1.000
_cell.length_b   1.000
_cell.length_c   1.000
_cell.angle_alpha   90.00
_cell.angle_beta   90.00
_cell.angle_gamma   90.00
#
_symmetry.space_group_name_H-M   'P 1'
#
loop_
_entity.id
_entity.type
_entity.pdbx_description
1 polymer ?
#
loop_
_entity_poly.entity_id
_entity_poly.type
_entity_poly.pdbx_seq_one_letter_code
_entity_poly.pdbx_strand_id
1 'polypeptide(L)'
;IIGTTDPESLIKYWQRFGYHVGDKGKLSEANALQLYGVKSKLQSIRLRHQSADHGLIRLYIWDKPTNNGLQLSPMKIIGNRWGAMLTNSILRLENHTEEAKEQNMPMYYIPSVRAEKFVY
;
A
#
# COMPACT_ATOMS: atom_id res chain seq x y z
N ILE A 1 1.90 4.88 -4.68
CA ILE A 1 1.90 3.83 -5.74
C ILE A 1 2.32 2.53 -5.07
N ILE A 2 1.64 1.42 -5.36
CA ILE A 2 1.90 0.10 -4.79
C ILE A 2 2.09 -0.87 -5.95
N GLY A 3 3.22 -1.58 -6.00
CA GLY A 3 3.44 -2.67 -6.95
C GLY A 3 2.78 -3.95 -6.46
N THR A 4 2.11 -4.70 -7.33
CA THR A 4 1.48 -5.98 -6.98
C THR A 4 1.49 -6.96 -8.16
N THR A 5 1.62 -8.24 -7.84
CA THR A 5 1.36 -9.36 -8.76
C THR A 5 -0.06 -9.92 -8.61
N ASP A 6 -0.77 -9.57 -7.53
CA ASP A 6 -2.17 -9.91 -7.28
C ASP A 6 -3.00 -8.62 -7.10
N PRO A 7 -3.46 -8.02 -8.22
CA PRO A 7 -4.28 -6.82 -8.15
C PRO A 7 -5.66 -7.07 -7.54
N GLU A 8 -6.23 -8.27 -7.67
CA GLU A 8 -7.60 -8.53 -7.24
C GLU A 8 -7.72 -8.51 -5.71
N SER A 9 -6.83 -9.23 -5.01
CA SER A 9 -6.82 -9.22 -3.55
C SER A 9 -6.54 -7.84 -2.99
N LEU A 10 -5.63 -7.09 -3.62
CA LEU A 10 -5.29 -5.75 -3.17
C LEU A 10 -6.41 -4.74 -3.41
N ILE A 11 -7.15 -4.87 -4.53
CA ILE A 11 -8.36 -4.06 -4.77
C ILE A 11 -9.42 -4.38 -3.71
N LYS A 12 -9.71 -5.66 -3.45
CA LYS A 12 -10.67 -6.08 -2.42
C LYS A 12 -10.29 -5.55 -1.04
N TYR A 13 -9.00 -5.57 -0.69
CA TYR A 13 -8.51 -4.98 0.54
C TYR A 13 -8.83 -3.48 0.61
N TRP A 14 -8.45 -2.70 -0.40
CA TRP A 14 -8.68 -1.26 -0.41
C TRP A 14 -10.17 -0.87 -0.44
N GLN A 15 -11.02 -1.70 -1.05
CA GLN A 15 -12.47 -1.50 -1.04
C GLN A 15 -13.07 -1.51 0.37
N ARG A 16 -12.47 -2.24 1.32
CA ARG A 16 -12.90 -2.23 2.73
C ARG A 16 -12.74 -0.85 3.39
N PHE A 17 -11.85 -0.02 2.83
CA PHE A 17 -11.61 1.35 3.28
C PHE A 17 -12.32 2.39 2.40
N GLY A 18 -13.33 1.99 1.62
CA GLY A 18 -14.13 2.91 0.79
C GLY A 18 -13.49 3.31 -0.55
N TYR A 19 -12.36 2.70 -0.92
CA TYR A 19 -11.79 2.90 -2.25
C TYR A 19 -12.57 2.14 -3.31
N HIS A 20 -12.56 2.62 -4.54
CA HIS A 20 -13.12 1.92 -5.70
C HIS A 20 -12.23 2.08 -6.93
N VAL A 21 -12.36 1.15 -7.87
CA VAL A 21 -11.59 1.19 -9.12
C VAL A 21 -12.03 2.39 -9.95
N GLY A 22 -11.08 3.26 -10.29
CA GLY A 22 -11.27 4.34 -11.25
C GLY A 22 -10.48 4.07 -12.54
N ASP A 23 -9.73 5.08 -12.98
CA ASP A 23 -9.04 5.04 -14.27
C ASP A 23 -7.98 3.95 -14.35
N LYS A 24 -7.86 3.37 -15.55
CA LYS A 24 -6.84 2.40 -15.90
C LYS A 24 -5.96 2.95 -17.02
N GLY A 25 -4.67 2.69 -16.94
CA GLY A 25 -3.69 3.04 -17.97
C GLY A 25 -2.75 1.87 -18.24
N LYS A 26 -2.12 1.88 -19.41
CA LYS A 26 -1.11 0.88 -19.79
C LYS A 26 0.11 1.57 -20.39
N LEU A 27 1.29 1.02 -20.14
CA LEU A 27 2.52 1.34 -20.85
C LEU A 27 3.01 0.11 -21.61
N SER A 28 3.47 0.35 -22.84
CA SER A 28 4.24 -0.63 -23.59
C SER A 28 5.60 -0.88 -22.92
N GLU A 29 6.26 -1.98 -23.29
CA GLU A 29 7.60 -2.29 -22.80
C GLU A 29 8.61 -1.17 -23.12
N ALA A 30 8.52 -0.59 -24.32
CA ALA A 30 9.38 0.51 -24.74
C ALA A 30 9.15 1.77 -23.89
N ASN A 31 7.90 2.16 -23.64
CA ASN A 31 7.57 3.34 -22.85
C ASN A 31 7.95 3.13 -21.37
N ALA A 32 7.76 1.93 -20.84
CA ALA A 32 8.15 1.61 -19.47
C ALA A 32 9.66 1.56 -19.30
N LEU A 33 10.41 1.05 -20.29
CA LEU A 33 11.86 1.11 -20.31
C LEU A 33 12.35 2.56 -20.33
N GLN A 34 11.76 3.40 -21.17
CA GLN A 34 12.11 4.82 -21.25
C GLN A 34 11.81 5.57 -19.95
N LEU A 35 10.65 5.32 -19.32
CA LEU A 35 10.20 6.07 -18.14
C LEU A 35 10.79 5.56 -16.82
N TYR A 36 10.95 4.24 -16.70
CA TYR A 36 11.31 3.58 -15.44
C TYR A 36 12.62 2.79 -15.51
N GLY A 37 13.24 2.65 -16.68
CA GLY A 37 14.44 1.82 -16.85
C GLY A 37 14.16 0.31 -16.79
N VAL A 38 12.90 -0.11 -16.81
CA VAL A 38 12.50 -1.52 -16.68
C VAL A 38 11.86 -2.00 -17.98
N LYS A 39 12.44 -3.04 -18.59
CA LYS A 39 11.92 -3.67 -19.82
C LYS A 39 10.76 -4.61 -19.51
N SER A 40 9.60 -4.03 -19.17
CA SER A 40 8.39 -4.76 -18.78
C SER A 40 7.15 -3.95 -19.14
N LYS A 41 6.06 -4.58 -19.61
CA LYS A 41 4.78 -3.88 -19.76
C LYS A 41 4.22 -3.53 -18.38
N LEU A 42 3.49 -2.42 -18.28
CA LEU A 42 2.88 -1.98 -17.03
C LEU A 42 1.39 -1.71 -17.23
N GLN A 43 0.56 -2.27 -16.36
CA GLN A 43 -0.81 -1.80 -16.14
C GLN A 43 -0.87 -0.98 -14.85
N SER A 44 -1.58 0.15 -14.93
CA SER A 44 -1.76 1.10 -13.84
C SER A 44 -3.24 1.23 -13.54
N ILE A 45 -3.64 1.06 -12.28
CA ILE A 45 -5.02 1.23 -11.83
C ILE A 45 -5.03 2.29 -10.75
N ARG A 46 -5.77 3.39 -10.97
CA ARG A 46 -6.01 4.41 -9.94
C ARG A 46 -7.26 4.03 -9.15
N LEU A 47 -7.11 3.93 -7.83
CA LEU A 47 -8.23 3.78 -6.92
C LEU A 47 -8.70 5.17 -6.48
N ARG A 48 -10.00 5.43 -6.58
CA ARG A 48 -10.69 6.65 -6.15
C ARG A 48 -11.24 6.44 -4.74
N HIS A 49 -11.43 7.51 -3.98
CA HIS A 49 -11.97 7.44 -2.63
C HIS A 49 -12.93 8.61 -2.39
N GLN A 50 -14.23 8.31 -2.32
CA GLN A 50 -15.29 9.32 -2.16
C GLN A 50 -15.09 10.51 -3.14
N SER A 51 -15.16 11.75 -2.64
CA SER A 51 -14.91 12.97 -3.40
C SER A 51 -13.45 13.45 -3.38
N ALA A 52 -12.50 12.63 -2.88
CA ALA A 52 -11.11 13.01 -2.83
C ALA A 52 -10.51 13.08 -4.25
N ASP A 53 -9.87 14.20 -4.57
CA ASP A 53 -9.15 14.44 -5.82
C ASP A 53 -7.62 14.26 -5.69
N HIS A 54 -7.11 14.18 -4.46
CA HIS A 54 -5.72 13.92 -4.11
C HIS A 54 -5.58 12.75 -3.12
N GLY A 55 -4.34 12.34 -2.83
CA GLY A 55 -4.06 11.23 -1.90
C GLY A 55 -4.50 9.84 -2.39
N LEU A 56 -4.76 9.70 -3.69
CA LEU A 56 -5.29 8.47 -4.28
C LEU A 56 -4.25 7.37 -4.40
N ILE A 57 -4.69 6.13 -4.21
CA ILE A 57 -3.86 4.93 -4.34
C ILE A 57 -3.77 4.56 -5.81
N ARG A 58 -2.58 4.12 -6.24
CA ARG A 58 -2.34 3.64 -7.59
C ARG A 58 -1.63 2.30 -7.53
N LEU A 59 -2.21 1.29 -8.16
CA LEU A 59 -1.68 -0.07 -8.25
C LEU A 59 -0.91 -0.23 -9.57
N TYR A 60 0.31 -0.72 -9.48
CA TYR A 60 1.18 -1.04 -10.60
C TYR A 60 1.32 -2.54 -10.74
N ILE A 61 0.94 -3.06 -11.91
CA ILE A 61 1.00 -4.47 -12.25
C ILE A 61 2.00 -4.59 -13.39
N TRP A 62 3.21 -5.01 -13.03
CA TRP A 62 4.29 -5.27 -13.99
C TRP A 62 4.14 -6.67 -14.56
N ASP A 63 4.26 -6.80 -15.87
CA ASP A 63 4.20 -8.08 -16.58
C ASP A 63 5.39 -8.98 -16.20
N LYS A 64 6.56 -8.36 -16.04
CA LYS A 64 7.82 -8.97 -15.58
C LYS A 64 8.31 -8.28 -14.31
N PRO A 65 7.80 -8.63 -13.12
CA PRO A 65 8.34 -8.11 -11.86
C PRO A 65 9.79 -8.60 -11.68
N THR A 66 10.68 -7.75 -11.17
CA THR A 66 12.11 -8.04 -11.07
C THR A 66 12.57 -8.47 -9.68
N ASN A 67 11.68 -8.41 -8.68
CA ASN A 67 11.91 -8.86 -7.31
C ASN A 67 10.57 -9.12 -6.60
N ASN A 68 10.64 -9.62 -5.36
CA ASN A 68 9.47 -9.95 -4.54
C ASN A 68 8.86 -8.75 -3.78
N GLY A 69 9.33 -7.52 -4.04
CA GLY A 69 8.98 -6.33 -3.28
C GLY A 69 9.50 -6.36 -1.84
N LEU A 70 8.96 -5.46 -1.01
CA LEU A 70 9.34 -5.36 0.41
C LEU A 70 8.72 -6.46 1.28
N GLN A 71 7.73 -7.18 0.76
CA GLN A 71 6.93 -8.14 1.53
C GLN A 71 6.41 -7.51 2.83
N LEU A 72 6.16 -8.33 3.86
CA LEU A 72 5.97 -7.84 5.21
C LEU A 72 7.33 -7.38 5.73
N SER A 73 7.52 -6.07 5.89
CA SER A 73 8.74 -5.44 6.43
C SER A 73 8.41 -4.36 7.45
N PRO A 74 9.34 -4.00 8.35
CA PRO A 74 9.18 -2.88 9.26
C PRO A 74 8.91 -1.56 8.52
N MET A 75 8.27 -0.59 9.20
CA MET A 75 7.90 0.70 8.59
C MET A 75 9.10 1.49 8.04
N LYS A 76 10.25 1.46 8.71
CA LYS A 76 11.46 2.18 8.29
C LYS A 76 12.45 1.23 7.61
N ILE A 77 12.28 1.02 6.31
CA ILE A 77 13.23 0.27 5.47
C ILE A 77 13.46 0.99 4.14
N ILE A 78 14.65 0.83 3.56
CA ILE A 78 15.00 1.41 2.27
C ILE A 78 14.01 0.94 1.20
N GLY A 79 13.49 1.88 0.42
CA GLY A 79 12.50 1.60 -0.63
C GLY A 79 11.05 1.61 -0.15
N ASN A 80 10.78 1.71 1.16
CA ASN A 80 9.41 1.81 1.66
C ASN A 80 8.80 3.18 1.37
N ARG A 81 7.49 3.17 1.09
CA ARG A 81 6.65 4.36 1.02
C ARG A 81 5.46 4.13 1.94
N TRP A 82 5.36 4.92 2.99
CA TRP A 82 4.26 4.88 3.93
C TRP A 82 3.26 5.99 3.62
N GLY A 83 2.00 5.76 4.01
CA GLY A 83 0.93 6.74 3.96
C GLY A 83 0.31 6.87 5.34
N ALA A 84 -0.21 8.05 5.65
CA ALA A 84 -1.03 8.27 6.84
C ALA A 84 -2.49 8.39 6.43
N MET A 85 -3.39 7.84 7.25
CA MET A 85 -4.83 7.97 7.08
C MET A 85 -5.43 8.57 8.34
N LEU A 86 -6.37 9.50 8.17
CA LEU A 86 -7.11 10.05 9.29
C LEU A 86 -8.11 9.00 9.79
N THR A 87 -8.16 8.81 11.10
CA THR A 87 -9.15 7.95 11.75
C THR A 87 -9.95 8.78 12.76
N ASN A 88 -11.22 8.42 12.95
CA ASN A 88 -12.05 9.00 14.01
C ASN A 88 -11.71 8.45 15.39
N SER A 89 -10.99 7.32 15.47
CA SER A 89 -10.66 6.66 16.72
C SER A 89 -9.43 5.78 16.55
N ILE A 90 -8.35 6.13 17.24
CA ILE A 90 -7.14 5.31 17.33
C ILE A 90 -7.41 4.03 18.13
N LEU A 91 -8.31 4.09 19.12
CA LEU A 91 -8.68 2.91 19.93
C LEU A 91 -9.33 1.81 19.09
N ARG A 92 -10.11 2.15 18.05
CA ARG A 92 -10.67 1.13 17.14
C ARG A 92 -9.57 0.41 16.35
N LEU A 93 -8.52 1.13 15.95
CA LEU A 93 -7.38 0.53 15.26
C LEU A 93 -6.59 -0.39 16.20
N GLU A 94 -6.44 0.03 17.47
CA GLU A 94 -5.81 -0.79 18.50
C GLU A 94 -6.57 -2.11 18.73
N ASN A 95 -7.90 -2.05 18.86
CA ASN A 95 -8.71 -3.27 19.03
C ASN A 95 -8.52 -4.26 17.86
N HIS A 96 -8.53 -3.79 16.61
CA HIS A 96 -8.28 -4.65 15.44
C HIS A 96 -6.85 -5.21 15.44
N THR A 97 -5.90 -4.46 15.99
CA THR A 97 -4.52 -4.92 16.13
C THR A 97 -4.41 -6.05 17.16
N GLU A 98 -5.10 -5.94 18.29
CA GLU A 98 -5.14 -7.02 19.29
C GLU A 98 -5.83 -8.27 18.73
N GLU A 99 -6.95 -8.14 18.04
CA GLU A 99 -7.61 -9.28 17.36
C GLU A 99 -6.67 -9.95 16.34
N ALA A 100 -5.94 -9.16 15.56
CA ALA A 100 -4.97 -9.67 14.59
C ALA A 100 -3.80 -10.41 15.26
N LYS A 101 -3.34 -9.96 16.44
CA LYS A 101 -2.33 -10.66 17.25
C LYS A 101 -2.87 -11.99 17.78
N GLU A 102 -4.08 -12.01 18.33
CA GLU A 102 -4.73 -13.23 18.84
C GLU A 102 -4.91 -14.28 17.72
N GLN A 103 -5.21 -13.83 16.51
CA GLN A 103 -5.33 -14.67 15.32
C GLN A 103 -3.99 -15.04 14.67
N ASN A 104 -2.85 -14.63 15.24
CA ASN A 104 -1.51 -14.83 14.70
C ASN A 104 -1.36 -14.33 13.26
N MET A 105 -2.01 -13.21 12.92
CA MET A 105 -1.89 -12.61 11.60
C MET A 105 -0.49 -12.02 11.39
N PRO A 106 0.07 -12.11 10.17
CA PRO A 106 1.38 -11.54 9.86
C PRO A 106 1.32 -10.01 9.86
N MET A 107 1.88 -9.38 10.90
CA MET A 107 1.90 -7.92 11.03
C MET A 107 3.15 -7.39 11.76
N TYR A 108 3.55 -6.17 11.40
CA TYR A 108 4.46 -5.36 12.23
C TYR A 108 3.65 -4.33 13.00
N TYR A 109 3.74 -4.40 14.33
CA TYR A 109 3.08 -3.46 15.23
C TYR A 109 4.12 -2.81 16.14
N ILE A 110 4.05 -1.49 16.24
CA ILE A 110 4.85 -0.72 17.18
C ILE A 110 3.89 -0.28 18.29
N PRO A 111 4.06 -0.77 19.53
CA PRO A 111 3.19 -0.39 20.63
C PRO A 111 3.25 1.12 20.85
N SER A 112 2.09 1.69 21.18
CA SER A 112 1.99 3.08 21.58
C SER A 112 2.92 3.32 22.78
N VAL A 113 3.90 4.20 22.63
CA VAL A 113 4.75 4.66 23.73
C VAL A 113 4.30 6.05 24.16
N ARG A 114 4.25 6.30 25.48
CA ARG A 114 4.10 7.65 26.00
C ARG A 114 5.27 8.51 25.50
N ALA A 115 4.96 9.72 25.02
CA ALA A 115 5.94 10.65 24.44
C ALA A 115 7.13 10.95 25.35
N GLU A 116 6.98 10.78 26.67
CA GLU A 116 8.01 11.02 27.68
C GLU A 116 9.23 10.07 27.63
N LYS A 117 9.21 9.01 26.79
CA LYS A 117 10.33 8.05 26.69
C LYS A 117 11.32 8.30 25.55
N PHE A 118 11.15 9.36 24.76
CA PHE A 118 12.14 9.74 23.75
C PHE A 118 13.09 10.80 24.32
N VAL A 119 14.19 10.36 24.93
CA VAL A 119 15.38 11.21 25.09
C VAL A 119 16.16 11.08 23.80
N TYR A 120 16.27 12.19 23.05
CA TYR A 120 17.11 12.27 21.84
C TYR A 120 18.59 12.27 22.20
#